data_AF-A0A3D5CDY8-F1
#
_entry.id   AF-A0A3D5CDY8-F1
#
_cell.length_a   1.000
_cell.length_b   1.000
_cell.length_c   1.000
_cell.angle_alpha   90.00
_cell.angle_beta   90.00
_cell.angle_gamma   90.00
#
_symmetry.space_group_name_H-M   'P 1'
#
loop_
_entity.id
_entity.type
_entity.pdbx_description
1 polymer ?
#
loop_
_entity_poly.entity_id
_entity_poly.type
_entity_poly.pdbx_seq_one_letter_code
_entity_poly.pdbx_strand_id
1 'polypeptide(L)'
;WVQFHGETGDYDVTFERDGNSIVRAGNPTLYRYELQGPNALELMERVTGAPVPPTRFFHMATFTIDGITVRSLRHGMAGQPGFELFGPWEEGERVRDALLREGEPLGLVRVGSKAYSSANLESAWVPSPLPAIFTGAHAERYLDWLPATSAG
;
A
#
# COMPACT_ATOMS: atom_id res chain seq x y z
N TRP A 1 1.26 13.05 14.61
CA TRP A 1 0.15 13.23 15.57
C TRP A 1 0.00 12.08 16.55
N VAL A 2 -0.32 10.84 16.11
CA VAL A 2 -0.50 9.69 17.02
C VAL A 2 0.72 9.46 17.92
N GLN A 3 1.91 9.37 17.33
CA GLN A 3 3.14 9.17 18.09
C GLN A 3 3.48 10.33 19.02
N PHE A 4 3.29 11.57 18.58
CA PHE A 4 3.43 12.76 19.43
C PHE A 4 2.59 12.64 20.70
N HIS A 5 1.31 12.25 20.58
CA HIS A 5 0.45 12.09 21.74
C HIS A 5 0.84 10.93 22.65
N GLY A 6 1.32 9.82 22.10
CA GLY A 6 1.78 8.71 22.93
C GLY A 6 3.10 9.00 23.65
N GLU A 7 4.04 9.71 23.02
CA GLU A 7 5.32 10.06 23.64
C GLU A 7 5.24 11.24 24.62
N THR A 8 4.30 12.16 24.41
CA THR A 8 4.15 13.36 25.26
C THR A 8 2.98 13.30 26.24
N GLY A 9 2.20 12.22 26.18
CA GLY A 9 1.10 11.92 27.09
C GLY A 9 1.49 10.85 28.12
N ASP A 10 0.51 10.46 28.94
CA ASP A 10 0.65 9.38 29.94
C ASP A 10 0.01 8.10 29.41
N TYR A 11 0.66 7.48 28.43
CA TYR A 11 0.19 6.25 27.79
C TYR A 11 1.30 5.19 27.78
N ASP A 12 0.93 3.95 28.08
CA ASP A 12 1.81 2.79 27.96
C ASP A 12 1.70 2.20 26.54
N VAL A 13 2.40 2.81 25.59
CA VAL A 13 2.38 2.43 24.16
C VAL A 13 3.77 2.46 23.54
N THR A 14 4.00 1.58 22.57
CA THR A 14 5.22 1.52 21.77
C THR A 14 4.93 1.82 20.31
N PHE A 15 5.95 2.28 19.57
CA PHE A 15 5.82 2.66 18.17
C PHE A 15 6.82 1.93 17.29
N GLU A 16 6.37 1.55 16.09
CA GLU A 16 7.21 1.03 15.01
C GLU A 16 6.87 1.77 13.72
N ARG A 17 7.89 2.06 12.90
CA ARG A 17 7.73 2.72 11.60
C ARG A 17 8.52 1.97 10.53
N ASP A 18 7.83 1.50 9.50
CA ASP A 18 8.44 1.10 8.23
C ASP A 18 8.34 2.28 7.26
N GLY A 19 9.39 3.12 7.23
CA GLY A 19 9.43 4.31 6.39
C GLY A 19 9.36 3.97 4.90
N ASN A 20 8.98 4.92 4.04
CA ASN A 20 9.01 4.69 2.58
C ASN A 20 10.48 4.60 2.06
N SER A 21 10.65 4.28 0.77
CA SER A 21 11.97 4.12 0.15
C SER A 21 12.85 5.38 0.13
N ILE A 22 12.31 6.57 0.42
CA ILE A 22 13.09 7.82 0.50
C ILE A 22 13.82 7.91 1.84
N VAL A 23 13.22 7.42 2.92
CA VAL A 23 13.73 7.61 4.29
C VAL A 23 14.14 6.31 4.99
N ARG A 24 13.74 5.15 4.47
CA ARG A 24 14.10 3.84 5.03
C ARG A 24 15.51 3.43 4.63
N ALA A 25 16.22 2.84 5.58
CA ALA A 25 17.41 2.04 5.30
C ALA A 25 17.03 0.55 5.21
N GLY A 26 17.50 -0.14 4.17
CA GLY A 26 17.25 -1.56 3.97
C GLY A 26 15.89 -1.90 3.35
N ASN A 27 15.55 -3.19 3.43
CA ASN A 27 14.32 -3.73 2.88
C ASN A 27 13.09 -3.26 3.69
N PRO A 28 11.91 -3.11 3.05
CA PRO A 28 10.67 -2.90 3.78
C PRO A 28 10.36 -4.11 4.68
N THR A 29 9.48 -3.92 5.66
CA THR A 29 8.91 -5.02 6.44
C THR A 29 7.93 -5.82 5.59
N LEU A 30 7.14 -5.13 4.76
CA LEU A 30 6.12 -5.74 3.91
C LEU A 30 6.34 -5.40 2.43
N TYR A 31 6.09 -6.36 1.53
CA TYR A 31 5.82 -6.02 0.14
C TYR A 31 4.40 -5.45 0.02
N ARG A 32 4.19 -4.60 -0.99
CA ARG A 32 2.88 -4.09 -1.40
C ARG A 32 2.84 -4.01 -2.91
N TYR A 33 1.90 -4.72 -3.53
CA TYR A 33 1.64 -4.66 -4.96
C TYR A 33 0.21 -4.25 -5.20
N GLU A 34 -0.04 -3.53 -6.27
CA GLU A 34 -1.39 -3.36 -6.79
C GLU A 34 -1.53 -4.11 -8.11
N LEU A 35 -2.54 -4.97 -8.16
CA LEU A 35 -3.01 -5.59 -9.39
C LEU A 35 -4.27 -4.87 -9.85
N GLN A 36 -4.17 -4.19 -10.99
CA GLN A 36 -5.22 -3.34 -11.55
C GLN A 36 -5.46 -3.67 -13.02
N GLY A 37 -6.61 -3.23 -13.54
CA GLY A 37 -6.98 -3.35 -14.94
C GLY A 37 -8.12 -4.36 -15.19
N PRO A 38 -8.60 -4.45 -16.44
CA PRO A 38 -9.81 -5.21 -16.77
C PRO A 38 -9.70 -6.71 -16.48
N ASN A 39 -8.48 -7.27 -16.53
CA ASN A 39 -8.23 -8.70 -16.32
C ASN A 39 -7.80 -9.04 -14.88
N ALA A 40 -7.84 -8.08 -13.94
CA ALA A 40 -7.33 -8.28 -12.58
C ALA A 40 -8.06 -9.40 -11.83
N LEU A 41 -9.39 -9.48 -11.98
CA LEU A 41 -10.19 -10.53 -11.34
C LEU A 41 -9.86 -11.91 -11.92
N GLU A 42 -9.81 -12.03 -13.25
CA GLU A 42 -9.44 -13.28 -13.93
C GLU A 42 -8.05 -13.76 -13.48
N LEU A 43 -7.07 -12.84 -13.40
CA LEU A 43 -5.74 -13.20 -12.91
C LEU A 43 -5.78 -13.69 -11.47
N MET A 44 -6.54 -13.05 -10.59
CA MET A 44 -6.68 -13.51 -9.20
C MET A 44 -7.28 -14.91 -9.13
N GLU A 45 -8.27 -15.24 -9.95
CA GLU A 45 -8.84 -16.59 -10.00
C GLU A 45 -7.84 -17.63 -10.51
N ARG A 46 -7.01 -17.27 -11.50
CA ARG A 46 -5.94 -18.14 -12.01
C ARG A 46 -4.87 -18.43 -10.96
N VAL A 47 -4.34 -17.41 -10.29
CA VAL A 47 -3.25 -17.59 -9.31
C VAL A 47 -3.69 -18.27 -8.01
N THR A 48 -4.99 -18.19 -7.68
CA THR A 48 -5.54 -18.81 -6.47
C THR A 48 -6.22 -20.16 -6.73
N GLY A 49 -6.56 -20.46 -8.00
CA GLY A 49 -7.33 -21.64 -8.36
C GLY A 49 -8.77 -21.64 -7.83
N ALA A 50 -9.29 -20.48 -7.41
CA ALA A 50 -10.61 -20.33 -6.81
C ALA A 50 -11.29 -19.03 -7.26
N PRO A 51 -12.64 -18.98 -7.28
CA PRO A 51 -13.36 -17.75 -7.56
C PRO A 51 -13.00 -16.64 -6.57
N VAL A 52 -12.88 -15.41 -7.04
CA VAL A 52 -12.66 -14.26 -6.17
C VAL A 52 -13.90 -14.05 -5.29
N PRO A 53 -13.77 -13.99 -3.95
CA PRO A 53 -14.91 -13.82 -3.07
C PRO A 53 -15.53 -12.43 -3.28
N PRO A 54 -16.87 -12.30 -3.15
CA PRO A 54 -17.54 -11.01 -3.22
C PRO A 54 -17.02 -10.10 -2.11
N THR A 55 -16.17 -9.15 -2.49
CA THR A 55 -15.47 -8.24 -1.58
C THR A 55 -15.84 -6.81 -1.96
N ARG A 56 -16.39 -6.05 -1.00
CA ARG A 56 -16.75 -4.64 -1.21
C ARG A 56 -15.49 -3.78 -1.36
N PHE A 57 -15.61 -2.62 -2.01
CA PHE A 57 -14.51 -1.64 -2.07
C PHE A 57 -13.99 -1.33 -0.66
N PHE A 58 -12.66 -1.23 -0.51
CA PHE A 58 -11.97 -1.01 0.76
C PHE A 58 -12.20 -2.10 1.84
N HIS A 59 -12.71 -3.27 1.45
CA HIS A 59 -12.74 -4.44 2.33
C HIS A 59 -11.61 -5.38 2.00
N MET A 60 -11.20 -6.15 3.01
CA MET A 60 -10.10 -7.09 2.91
C MET A 60 -10.59 -8.49 2.56
N ALA A 61 -9.76 -9.20 1.80
CA ALA A 61 -9.87 -10.64 1.58
C ALA A 61 -8.49 -11.27 1.79
N THR A 62 -8.47 -12.59 2.00
CA THR A 62 -7.23 -13.37 2.08
C THR A 62 -7.22 -14.39 0.95
N PHE A 63 -6.07 -14.52 0.30
CA PHE A 63 -5.87 -15.42 -0.82
C PHE A 63 -4.70 -16.36 -0.54
N THR A 64 -4.66 -17.49 -1.23
CA THR A 64 -3.47 -18.35 -1.29
C THR A 64 -2.87 -18.23 -2.68
N ILE A 65 -1.63 -17.74 -2.79
CA ILE A 65 -0.91 -17.57 -4.05
C ILE A 65 0.41 -18.31 -3.95
N ASP A 66 0.59 -19.33 -4.79
CA ASP A 66 1.78 -20.20 -4.77
C ASP A 66 2.13 -20.70 -3.34
N GLY A 67 1.12 -21.15 -2.61
CA GLY A 67 1.25 -21.66 -1.24
C GLY A 67 1.44 -20.59 -0.15
N ILE A 68 1.53 -19.30 -0.51
CA ILE A 68 1.65 -18.18 0.44
C ILE A 68 0.27 -17.62 0.77
N THR A 69 0.03 -17.34 2.05
CA THR A 69 -1.18 -16.66 2.50
C THR A 69 -1.02 -15.14 2.32
N VAL A 70 -1.74 -14.57 1.36
CA VAL A 70 -1.63 -13.16 0.98
C VAL A 70 -2.84 -12.39 1.48
N ARG A 71 -2.59 -11.32 2.25
CA ARG A 71 -3.63 -10.34 2.59
C ARG A 71 -3.86 -9.41 1.42
N SER A 72 -5.11 -9.01 1.24
CA SER A 72 -5.48 -8.08 0.18
C SER A 72 -6.48 -7.04 0.65
N LEU A 73 -6.53 -5.95 -0.10
CA LEU A 73 -7.56 -4.92 -0.02
C LEU A 73 -8.20 -4.78 -1.40
N ARG A 74 -9.54 -4.84 -1.48
CA ARG A 74 -10.25 -4.55 -2.73
C ARG A 74 -10.08 -3.07 -3.06
N HIS A 75 -9.40 -2.80 -4.16
CA HIS A 75 -9.01 -1.45 -4.58
C HIS A 75 -9.37 -1.18 -6.04
N GLY A 76 -9.03 0.01 -6.55
CA GLY A 76 -9.30 0.39 -7.92
C GLY A 76 -8.64 1.70 -8.34
N MET A 77 -7.33 1.84 -8.11
CA MET A 77 -6.57 3.05 -8.48
C MET A 77 -6.73 3.43 -9.96
N ALA A 78 -6.84 2.43 -10.85
CA ALA A 78 -6.88 2.64 -12.29
C ALA A 78 -8.33 2.67 -12.84
N GLY A 79 -9.31 3.06 -12.02
CA GLY A 79 -10.72 3.18 -12.42
C GLY A 79 -11.41 1.83 -12.71
N GLN A 80 -10.74 0.71 -12.42
CA GLN A 80 -11.24 -0.65 -12.59
C GLN A 80 -11.08 -1.43 -11.28
N PRO A 81 -11.91 -2.45 -11.02
CA PRO A 81 -11.75 -3.26 -9.83
C PRO A 81 -10.43 -4.05 -9.83
N GLY A 82 -9.68 -3.96 -8.74
CA GLY A 82 -8.42 -4.66 -8.55
C GLY A 82 -8.14 -4.92 -7.08
N PHE A 83 -6.90 -5.25 -6.75
CA PHE A 83 -6.49 -5.58 -5.38
C PHE A 83 -5.13 -4.96 -5.06
N GLU A 84 -5.00 -4.38 -3.87
CA GLU A 84 -3.71 -4.28 -3.21
C GLU A 84 -3.42 -5.63 -2.55
N LEU A 85 -2.20 -6.15 -2.70
CA LEU A 85 -1.70 -7.41 -2.16
C LEU A 85 -0.48 -7.13 -1.29
N PHE A 86 -0.45 -7.65 -0.07
CA PHE A 86 0.64 -7.36 0.86
C PHE A 86 0.90 -8.48 1.88
N GLY A 87 2.16 -8.59 2.30
CA GLY A 87 2.67 -9.64 3.18
C GLY A 87 4.15 -9.40 3.54
N PRO A 88 4.77 -10.28 4.35
CA PRO A 88 6.20 -10.23 4.67
C PRO A 88 7.09 -10.05 3.44
N TRP A 89 8.05 -9.12 3.48
CA TRP A 89 8.89 -8.78 2.32
C TRP A 89 9.55 -9.98 1.64
N GLU A 90 10.03 -10.95 2.42
CA GLU A 90 10.69 -12.16 1.93
C GLU A 90 9.80 -13.04 1.04
N GLU A 91 8.48 -12.95 1.18
CA GLU A 91 7.51 -13.69 0.35
C GLU A 91 7.18 -12.95 -0.96
N GLY A 92 7.50 -11.66 -1.04
CA GLY A 92 7.04 -10.77 -2.10
C GLY A 92 7.48 -11.21 -3.49
N GLU A 93 8.72 -11.66 -3.65
CA GLU A 93 9.23 -12.13 -4.95
C GLU A 93 8.45 -13.34 -5.46
N ARG A 94 8.14 -14.29 -4.57
CA ARG A 94 7.37 -15.49 -4.93
C ARG A 94 5.96 -15.13 -5.38
N VAL A 95 5.29 -14.25 -4.65
CA VAL A 95 3.95 -13.75 -5.00
C VAL A 95 3.98 -12.98 -6.33
N ARG A 96 4.97 -12.10 -6.53
CA ARG A 96 5.17 -11.36 -7.77
C ARG A 96 5.36 -12.31 -8.95
N ASP A 97 6.23 -13.30 -8.81
CA ASP A 97 6.58 -14.20 -9.91
C ASP A 97 5.39 -15.10 -10.28
N ALA A 98 4.58 -15.53 -9.32
CA ALA A 98 3.31 -16.21 -9.58
C ALA A 98 2.32 -15.34 -10.36
N LEU A 99 2.16 -14.06 -9.98
CA LEU A 99 1.31 -13.10 -10.69
C LEU A 99 1.79 -12.87 -12.13
N LEU A 100 3.10 -12.71 -12.33
CA LEU A 100 3.67 -12.50 -13.66
C LEU A 100 3.51 -13.73 -14.55
N ARG A 101 3.73 -14.92 -14.00
CA ARG A 101 3.64 -16.19 -14.73
C ARG A 101 2.20 -16.47 -15.19
N GLU A 102 1.21 -16.31 -14.32
CA GLU A 102 -0.20 -16.51 -14.69
C GLU A 102 -0.79 -15.32 -15.47
N GLY A 103 -0.17 -14.15 -15.36
CA GLY A 103 -0.60 -12.91 -16.00
C GLY A 103 -0.09 -12.73 -17.43
N GLU A 104 0.95 -13.46 -17.85
CA GLU A 104 1.52 -13.36 -19.20
C GLU A 104 0.47 -13.59 -20.30
N PRO A 105 -0.38 -14.65 -20.25
CA PRO A 105 -1.44 -14.85 -21.25
C PRO A 105 -2.51 -13.74 -21.25
N LEU A 106 -2.61 -12.97 -20.17
CA LEU A 106 -3.55 -11.86 -20.01
C LEU A 106 -2.95 -10.50 -20.38
N GLY A 107 -1.70 -10.48 -20.86
CA GLY A 107 -0.98 -9.26 -21.21
C GLY A 107 -0.56 -8.43 -20.00
N LEU A 108 -0.37 -9.05 -18.84
CA LEU A 108 0.08 -8.34 -17.64
C LEU A 108 1.45 -7.69 -17.88
N VAL A 109 1.56 -6.41 -17.55
CA VAL A 109 2.81 -5.66 -17.60
C VAL A 109 3.15 -5.06 -16.25
N ARG A 110 4.45 -4.93 -15.97
CA ARG A 110 4.94 -4.22 -14.80
C ARG A 110 4.96 -2.73 -15.07
N VAL A 111 4.46 -1.96 -14.11
CA VAL A 111 4.47 -0.49 -14.16
C VAL A 111 5.64 0.02 -13.32
N GLY A 112 6.50 0.83 -13.94
CA GLY A 112 7.62 1.50 -13.27
C GLY A 112 7.18 2.79 -12.56
N SER A 113 8.06 3.33 -11.69
CA SER A 113 7.74 4.49 -10.84
C SER A 113 7.24 5.72 -11.61
N LYS A 114 7.79 6.01 -12.79
CA LYS A 114 7.37 7.16 -13.63
C LYS A 114 5.92 7.06 -14.09
N ALA A 115 5.51 5.88 -14.56
CA ALA A 115 4.13 5.66 -15.01
C ALA A 115 3.18 5.50 -13.82
N TYR A 116 3.62 4.89 -12.73
CA TYR A 116 2.82 4.79 -11.51
C TYR A 116 2.44 6.18 -10.98
N SER A 117 3.37 7.15 -11.00
CA SER A 117 3.10 8.51 -10.50
C SER A 117 2.06 9.30 -11.30
N SER A 118 1.63 8.85 -12.49
CA SER A 118 0.56 9.51 -13.24
C SER A 118 -0.82 8.89 -13.00
N ALA A 119 -0.92 7.70 -12.41
CA ALA A 119 -2.19 6.99 -12.26
C ALA A 119 -3.21 7.80 -11.42
N ASN A 120 -2.72 8.55 -10.45
CA ASN A 120 -3.57 9.37 -9.59
C ASN A 120 -4.24 10.53 -10.35
N LEU A 121 -3.67 11.01 -11.46
CA LEU A 121 -4.26 12.05 -12.32
C LEU A 121 -5.60 11.60 -12.92
N GLU A 122 -5.73 10.33 -13.27
CA GLU A 122 -6.97 9.76 -13.82
C GLU A 122 -7.97 9.42 -12.70
N SER A 123 -7.50 8.97 -11.54
CA SER A 123 -8.35 8.66 -10.38
C SER A 123 -8.83 9.91 -9.61
N ALA A 124 -8.24 11.07 -9.88
CA ALA A 124 -8.41 12.33 -9.14
C ALA A 124 -7.98 12.30 -7.66
N TRP A 125 -7.12 11.36 -7.26
CA TRP A 125 -6.54 11.36 -5.91
C TRP A 125 -5.40 12.39 -5.78
N VAL A 126 -5.52 13.30 -4.81
CA VAL A 126 -4.53 14.36 -4.54
C VAL A 126 -3.55 13.90 -3.43
N PRO A 127 -2.31 13.51 -3.74
CA PRO A 127 -1.39 12.90 -2.78
C PRO A 127 -0.63 13.90 -1.90
N SER A 128 -0.60 15.18 -2.29
CA SER A 128 0.31 16.17 -1.73
C SER A 128 -0.41 17.44 -1.22
N PRO A 129 -1.41 17.32 -0.32
CA PRO A 129 -1.91 18.49 0.39
C PRO A 129 -0.81 19.03 1.32
N LEU A 130 -0.75 20.36 1.50
CA LEU A 130 0.10 20.96 2.52
C LEU A 130 -0.33 20.45 3.91
N PRO A 131 0.59 19.90 4.73
CA PRO A 131 0.26 19.53 6.11
C PRO A 131 -0.21 20.76 6.89
N ALA A 132 -1.46 20.75 7.36
CA ALA A 132 -2.07 21.85 8.11
C ALA A 132 -1.64 21.85 9.59
N ILE A 133 -0.32 21.94 9.84
CA ILE A 133 0.28 21.80 11.18
C ILE A 133 0.96 23.08 11.70
N PHE A 134 1.03 24.13 10.87
CA PHE A 134 1.82 25.33 11.15
C PHE A 134 1.10 26.41 11.98
N THR A 135 -0.20 26.23 12.22
CA THR A 135 -1.05 27.20 12.94
C THR A 135 -2.08 26.47 13.81
N GLY A 136 -2.66 27.19 14.77
CA GLY A 136 -3.73 26.66 15.64
C GLY A 136 -3.25 26.17 17.00
N ALA A 137 -4.20 25.72 17.83
CA ALA A 137 -3.90 25.21 19.16
C ALA A 137 -3.01 23.96 19.07
N HIS A 138 -1.98 23.90 19.92
CA HIS A 138 -0.99 22.82 19.99
C HIS A 138 0.00 22.71 18.81
N ALA A 139 -0.06 23.60 17.81
CA ALA A 139 0.89 23.61 16.69
C ALA A 139 2.34 23.75 17.17
N GLU A 140 2.61 24.70 18.07
CA GLU A 140 3.96 24.94 18.63
C GLU A 140 4.56 23.67 19.26
N ARG A 141 3.82 23.05 20.21
CA ARG A 141 4.27 21.81 20.85
C ARG A 141 4.52 20.67 19.86
N TYR A 142 3.69 20.56 18.83
CA TYR A 142 3.86 19.52 17.81
C TYR A 142 5.08 19.80 16.92
N LEU A 143 5.30 21.06 16.53
CA LEU A 143 6.44 21.49 15.73
C LEU A 143 7.75 21.37 16.49
N ASP A 144 7.78 21.64 17.79
CA ASP A 144 8.96 21.44 18.65
C ASP A 144 9.38 19.96 18.72
N TRP A 145 8.40 19.05 18.69
CA TRP A 145 8.64 17.62 18.69
C TRP A 145 9.01 17.07 17.29
N LEU A 146 8.50 17.68 16.23
CA LEU A 146 8.65 17.19 14.86
C LEU A 146 10.03 17.57 14.29
N PRO A 147 10.85 16.61 13.81
CA PRO A 147 12.11 16.94 13.14
C PRO A 147 11.88 17.83 11.92
N ALA A 148 12.76 18.82 11.72
CA ALA A 148 12.68 19.75 10.58
C ALA A 148 12.64 19.03 9.22
N THR A 149 13.32 17.87 9.11
CA THR A 149 13.34 17.01 7.91
C THR A 149 12.02 16.27 7.67
N SER A 150 10.99 16.49 8.50
CA SER A 150 9.71 15.77 8.46
C SER A 150 8.49 16.70 8.49
N ALA A 151 8.70 18.01 8.33
CA ALA A 151 7.63 19.02 8.36
C ALA A 151 6.83 19.13 7.04
N GLY A 152 7.27 18.46 5.96
CA GLY A 152 6.63 18.45 4.64
C GLY A 152 7.50 17.78 3.61
#